data_AF-A0A382E252-F1
#
_entry.id   AF-A0A382E252-F1
#
_cell.length_a   1.000
_cell.length_b   1.000
_cell.length_c   1.000
_cell.angle_alpha   90.00
_cell.angle_beta   90.00
_cell.angle_gamma   90.00
#
_symmetry.space_group_name_H-M   'P 1'
#
loop_
_entity.id
_entity.type
_entity.pdbx_description
1 polymer ?
#
loop_
_entity_poly.entity_id
_entity_poly.type
_entity_poly.pdbx_seq_one_letter_code
_entity_poly.pdbx_strand_id
1 'polypeptide(L)'
;MTGTMLIALTLPMTFSMEPVSALVLLVAMYVGAVSGGLISATLLRMPGTPAAVMTTLDGYPMARAGQPGRALGLGIGASLFGGVISWFALWQLAEPMAEWSTKLGPFEIFSLVVLALALLAGVGESTRARGLLAGGLGVLVAMPGMHPATGELRWTLGVTSMNEGFRLIPVLIG
;
A
#
# COMPACT_ATOMS: atom_id res chain seq x y z
N MET A 1 -2.36 -12.78 -6.56
CA MET A 1 -0.94 -12.57 -6.25
C MET A 1 -0.62 -11.11 -6.50
N THR A 2 -0.28 -10.37 -5.44
CA THR A 2 -0.11 -8.92 -5.47
C THR A 2 1.28 -8.55 -5.98
N GLY A 3 1.42 -7.44 -6.72
CA GLY A 3 2.71 -6.96 -7.25
C GLY A 3 3.82 -6.82 -6.19
N THR A 4 3.46 -6.72 -4.92
CA THR A 4 4.39 -6.74 -3.78
C THR A 4 5.20 -8.04 -3.65
N MET A 5 4.59 -9.20 -3.93
CA MET A 5 5.29 -10.49 -3.86
C MET A 5 6.27 -10.65 -5.02
N LEU A 6 5.89 -10.16 -6.20
CA LEU A 6 6.75 -10.11 -7.38
C LEU A 6 8.00 -9.27 -7.10
N ILE A 7 7.83 -8.06 -6.54
CA ILE A 7 8.93 -7.18 -6.14
C ILE A 7 9.82 -7.85 -5.08
N ALA A 8 9.23 -8.47 -4.06
CA ALA A 8 9.99 -9.14 -3.00
C ALA A 8 10.85 -10.30 -3.51
N LEU A 9 10.34 -11.08 -4.47
CA LEU A 9 11.08 -12.19 -5.09
C LEU A 9 12.19 -11.71 -6.03
N THR A 10 12.04 -10.53 -6.64
CA THR A 10 13.04 -9.98 -7.57
C THR A 10 14.10 -9.13 -6.88
N LEU A 11 13.82 -8.62 -5.68
CA LEU A 11 14.74 -7.80 -4.89
C LEU A 11 16.14 -8.40 -4.73
N PRO A 12 16.33 -9.71 -4.45
CA PRO A 12 17.67 -10.30 -4.37
C PRO A 12 18.47 -10.22 -5.68
N MET A 13 17.79 -10.31 -6.83
CA MET A 13 18.44 -10.20 -8.14
C MET A 13 18.88 -8.76 -8.46
N THR A 14 18.26 -7.76 -7.81
CA THR A 14 18.62 -6.36 -8.01
C THR A 14 19.91 -5.94 -7.30
N PHE A 15 20.39 -6.72 -6.33
CA PHE A 15 21.61 -6.38 -5.57
C PHE A 15 22.89 -6.40 -6.39
N SER A 16 22.93 -7.14 -7.50
CA SER A 16 24.05 -7.17 -8.44
C SER A 16 23.92 -6.15 -9.59
N MET A 17 22.82 -5.39 -9.65
CA MET A 17 22.55 -4.43 -10.72
C MET A 17 22.97 -3.01 -10.33
N GLU A 18 23.19 -2.16 -11.33
CA GLU A 18 23.36 -0.72 -11.10
C GLU A 18 22.10 -0.14 -10.44
N PRO A 19 22.22 0.71 -9.39
CA PRO A 19 21.07 1.17 -8.60
C PRO A 19 19.94 1.81 -9.41
N VAL A 20 20.30 2.56 -10.46
CA VAL A 20 19.32 3.20 -11.35
C VAL A 20 18.52 2.14 -12.11
N SER A 21 19.21 1.16 -12.69
CA SER A 21 18.61 0.05 -13.42
C SER A 21 17.74 -0.83 -12.52
N ALA A 22 18.19 -1.08 -11.29
CA ALA A 22 17.42 -1.79 -10.27
C ALA A 22 16.10 -1.06 -9.95
N LEU A 23 16.15 0.24 -9.68
CA LEU A 23 14.96 1.05 -9.38
C LEU A 23 13.98 1.07 -10.54
N VAL A 24 14.47 1.30 -11.77
CA VAL A 24 13.62 1.31 -12.98
C VAL A 24 12.93 -0.04 -13.15
N LEU A 25 13.64 -1.14 -12.94
CA LEU A 25 13.07 -2.49 -13.02
C LEU A 25 11.95 -2.68 -11.98
N LEU A 26 12.20 -2.38 -10.71
CA LEU A 26 11.22 -2.55 -9.64
C LEU A 26 9.97 -1.69 -9.86
N VAL A 27 10.14 -0.45 -10.32
CA VAL A 27 9.03 0.45 -10.65
C VAL A 27 8.24 -0.08 -11.87
N ALA A 28 8.93 -0.49 -12.94
CA ALA A 28 8.27 -1.07 -14.12
C ALA A 28 7.45 -2.32 -13.76
N MET A 29 8.00 -3.17 -12.90
CA MET A 29 7.32 -4.36 -12.38
C MET A 29 6.08 -4.00 -11.55
N TYR A 30 6.19 -3.00 -10.68
CA TYR A 30 5.06 -2.49 -9.91
C TYR A 30 3.94 -1.97 -10.83
N VAL A 31 4.27 -1.08 -11.76
CA VAL A 31 3.31 -0.49 -12.70
C VAL A 31 2.67 -1.56 -13.58
N GLY A 32 3.46 -2.52 -14.06
CA GLY A 32 2.98 -3.65 -14.86
C GLY A 32 2.01 -4.55 -14.06
N ALA A 33 2.34 -4.85 -12.81
CA ALA A 33 1.49 -5.68 -11.95
C ALA A 33 0.16 -4.99 -11.61
N VAL A 34 0.18 -3.69 -11.28
CA VAL A 34 -1.03 -2.92 -10.97
C VAL A 34 -1.90 -2.74 -12.21
N SER A 35 -1.30 -2.36 -13.33
CA SER A 35 -2.03 -2.16 -14.60
C SER A 35 -2.56 -3.47 -15.19
N GLY A 36 -1.85 -4.58 -15.02
CA GLY A 36 -2.29 -5.90 -15.48
C GLY A 36 -3.58 -6.38 -14.82
N GLY A 37 -3.81 -6.01 -13.56
CA GLY A 37 -5.05 -6.33 -12.84
C GLY A 37 -6.31 -5.73 -13.48
N LEU A 38 -6.16 -4.65 -14.26
CA LEU A 38 -7.25 -4.02 -15.01
C LEU A 38 -7.83 -4.95 -16.09
N ILE A 39 -7.00 -5.78 -16.72
CA ILE A 39 -7.43 -6.67 -17.80
C ILE A 39 -8.38 -7.74 -17.26
N SER A 40 -7.98 -8.43 -16.17
CA SER A 40 -8.82 -9.42 -15.49
C SER A 40 -10.08 -8.79 -14.89
N ALA A 41 -10.00 -7.57 -14.35
CA ALA A 41 -11.14 -6.85 -13.81
C ALA A 41 -12.17 -6.51 -14.90
N THR A 42 -11.70 -6.03 -16.06
CA THR A 42 -12.55 -5.58 -17.17
C THR A 42 -13.20 -6.75 -17.90
N LEU A 43 -12.45 -7.82 -18.20
CA LEU A 43 -12.96 -8.92 -19.02
C LEU A 43 -13.69 -10.00 -18.21
N LEU A 44 -13.17 -10.32 -17.02
CA LEU A 44 -13.61 -11.50 -16.25
C LEU A 44 -14.39 -11.13 -14.98
N ARG A 45 -14.58 -9.84 -14.68
CA ARG A 45 -15.20 -9.34 -13.45
C ARG A 45 -14.55 -9.89 -12.16
N MET A 46 -13.27 -10.25 -12.24
CA MET A 46 -12.49 -10.76 -11.11
C MET A 46 -11.42 -9.73 -10.76
N PRO A 47 -11.67 -8.81 -9.81
CA PRO A 47 -10.71 -7.80 -9.42
C PRO A 47 -9.57 -8.43 -8.61
N GLY A 48 -8.33 -8.17 -9.04
CA GLY A 48 -7.13 -8.63 -8.31
C GLY A 48 -6.73 -7.74 -7.14
N THR A 49 -7.28 -6.53 -7.05
CA THR A 49 -7.01 -5.55 -5.98
C THR A 49 -8.30 -4.80 -5.61
N PRO A 50 -8.42 -4.27 -4.38
CA PRO A 50 -9.58 -3.47 -3.96
C PRO A 50 -9.80 -2.23 -4.85
N ALA A 51 -8.70 -1.60 -5.30
CA ALA A 51 -8.76 -0.46 -6.21
C ALA A 51 -9.35 -0.82 -7.58
N ALA A 52 -9.08 -2.05 -8.08
CA ALA A 52 -9.61 -2.51 -9.35
C ALA A 52 -11.11 -2.88 -9.30
N VAL A 53 -11.72 -2.94 -8.11
CA VAL A 53 -13.17 -3.20 -7.97
C VAL A 53 -13.99 -2.14 -8.69
N MET A 54 -13.62 -0.86 -8.55
CA MET A 54 -14.30 0.22 -9.28
C MET A 54 -14.19 0.04 -10.80
N THR A 55 -13.03 -0.43 -11.29
CA THR A 55 -12.83 -0.73 -12.70
C THR A 55 -13.72 -1.88 -13.19
N THR A 56 -14.08 -2.84 -12.33
CA THR A 56 -15.05 -3.89 -12.71
C THR A 56 -16.46 -3.34 -12.89
N LEU A 57 -16.84 -2.31 -12.13
CA LEU A 57 -18.19 -1.73 -12.20
C LEU A 57 -18.41 -1.02 -13.54
N ASP A 58 -17.39 -0.33 -14.05
CA ASP A 58 -17.48 0.41 -15.30
C ASP A 58 -17.01 -0.41 -16.52
N GLY A 59 -15.93 -1.16 -16.38
CA GLY A 59 -15.26 -1.86 -17.49
C GLY A 59 -15.98 -3.15 -17.93
N TYR A 60 -16.47 -3.95 -16.99
CA TYR A 60 -17.17 -5.21 -17.29
C TYR A 60 -18.47 -5.02 -18.10
N PRO A 61 -19.37 -4.07 -17.80
CA PRO A 61 -20.56 -3.87 -18.62
C PRO A 61 -20.21 -3.40 -20.05
N MET A 62 -19.16 -2.60 -20.23
CA MET A 62 -18.70 -2.21 -21.57
C MET A 62 -18.11 -3.38 -22.35
N ALA A 63 -17.35 -4.26 -21.70
CA ALA A 63 -16.85 -5.48 -22.30
C ALA A 63 -18.00 -6.42 -22.71
N ARG A 64 -19.01 -6.58 -21.85
CA ARG A 64 -20.21 -7.38 -22.12
C ARG A 64 -21.09 -6.80 -23.23
N ALA A 65 -21.07 -5.48 -23.43
CA ALA A 65 -21.74 -4.78 -24.53
C ALA A 65 -21.02 -4.93 -25.89
N GLY A 66 -20.00 -5.80 -25.98
CA GLY A 66 -19.27 -6.06 -27.22
C GLY A 66 -18.16 -5.06 -27.51
N GLN A 67 -17.78 -4.21 -26.54
CA GLN A 67 -16.71 -3.20 -26.70
C GLN A 67 -15.49 -3.45 -25.79
N PRO A 68 -14.92 -4.68 -25.72
CA PRO A 68 -13.82 -4.99 -24.80
C PRO A 68 -12.56 -4.16 -25.10
N GLY A 69 -12.22 -3.94 -26.37
CA GLY A 69 -11.05 -3.14 -26.75
C GLY A 69 -11.16 -1.67 -26.34
N ARG A 70 -12.37 -1.09 -26.41
CA ARG A 70 -12.61 0.29 -25.99
C ARG A 70 -12.55 0.44 -24.47
N ALA A 71 -13.12 -0.52 -23.74
CA ALA A 71 -13.04 -0.56 -22.28
C ALA A 71 -11.59 -0.65 -21.79
N LEU A 72 -10.78 -1.54 -22.39
CA LEU A 72 -9.36 -1.68 -22.07
C LEU A 72 -8.56 -0.43 -22.47
N GLY A 73 -8.81 0.13 -23.66
CA GLY A 73 -8.12 1.33 -24.13
C GLY A 73 -8.36 2.55 -23.22
N LEU A 74 -9.61 2.76 -22.77
CA LEU A 74 -9.94 3.81 -21.82
C LEU A 74 -9.29 3.57 -20.44
N GLY A 75 -9.32 2.32 -19.96
CA GLY A 75 -8.71 1.96 -18.68
C GLY A 75 -7.20 2.13 -18.65
N ILE A 76 -6.50 1.67 -19.69
CA ILE A 76 -5.05 1.83 -19.83
C ILE A 76 -4.69 3.30 -20.05
N GLY A 77 -5.44 4.01 -20.89
CA GLY A 77 -5.24 5.45 -21.12
C GLY A 77 -5.38 6.24 -19.83
N ALA A 78 -6.45 6.04 -19.06
CA ALA A 78 -6.65 6.68 -17.76
C ALA A 78 -5.52 6.35 -16.78
N SER A 79 -5.04 5.11 -16.76
CA SER A 79 -3.92 4.69 -15.90
C SER A 79 -2.61 5.37 -16.30
N LEU A 80 -2.35 5.53 -17.60
CA LEU A 80 -1.17 6.23 -18.11
C LEU A 80 -1.21 7.72 -17.72
N PHE A 81 -2.32 8.40 -17.99
CA PHE A 81 -2.48 9.81 -17.62
C PHE A 81 -2.40 10.01 -16.10
N GLY A 82 -3.07 9.17 -15.32
CA GLY A 82 -2.97 9.18 -13.87
C GLY A 82 -1.54 8.95 -13.37
N GLY A 83 -0.81 8.02 -14.00
CA GLY A 83 0.60 7.76 -13.70
C GLY A 83 1.52 8.95 -13.98
N VAL A 84 1.37 9.61 -15.13
CA VAL A 84 2.15 10.80 -15.49
C VAL A 84 1.85 11.97 -14.53
N ILE A 85 0.57 12.21 -14.23
CA ILE A 85 0.17 13.24 -13.27
C ILE A 85 0.72 12.93 -11.89
N SER A 86 0.62 11.68 -11.42
CA SER A 86 1.15 11.25 -10.13
C SER A 86 2.67 11.40 -10.06
N TRP A 87 3.39 11.12 -11.15
CA TRP A 87 4.84 11.32 -11.20
C TRP A 87 5.21 12.80 -11.08
N PHE A 88 4.51 13.67 -11.82
CA PHE A 88 4.70 15.13 -11.72
C PHE A 88 4.36 15.67 -10.33
N ALA A 89 3.28 15.19 -9.73
CA ALA A 89 2.88 15.55 -8.37
C ALA A 89 3.94 15.09 -7.36
N LEU A 90 4.41 13.83 -7.47
CA LEU A 90 5.44 13.30 -6.58
C LEU A 90 6.75 14.07 -6.72
N TRP A 91 7.17 14.42 -7.94
CA TRP A 91 8.37 15.22 -8.15
C TRP A 91 8.30 16.60 -7.46
N GLN A 92 7.15 17.28 -7.52
CA GLN A 92 6.97 18.59 -6.88
C GLN A 92 6.76 18.49 -5.36
N LEU A 93 6.06 17.46 -4.88
CA LEU A 93 5.72 17.32 -3.47
C LEU A 93 6.81 16.62 -2.65
N ALA A 94 7.69 15.83 -3.26
CA ALA A 94 8.67 15.02 -2.53
C ALA A 94 9.55 15.84 -1.60
N GLU A 95 10.13 16.94 -2.11
CA GLU A 95 11.03 17.81 -1.35
C GLU A 95 10.33 18.55 -0.19
N PRO A 96 9.20 19.27 -0.40
CA PRO A 96 8.50 19.91 0.71
C PRO A 96 7.94 18.91 1.72
N MET A 97 7.49 17.72 1.28
CA MET A 97 7.04 16.68 2.21
C MET A 97 8.17 16.15 3.10
N ALA A 98 9.39 16.00 2.55
CA ALA A 98 10.56 15.57 3.33
C ALA A 98 10.93 16.60 4.41
N GLU A 99 10.92 17.89 4.07
CA GLU A 99 11.18 18.96 5.06
C GLU A 99 10.11 19.05 6.14
N TRP A 100 8.84 18.77 5.80
CA TRP A 100 7.77 18.72 6.79
C TRP A 100 7.90 17.51 7.70
N SER A 101 8.30 16.35 7.16
CA SER A 101 8.46 15.13 7.93
C SER A 101 9.53 15.24 9.01
N THR A 102 10.59 16.04 8.81
CA THR A 102 11.65 16.22 9.82
C THR A 102 11.23 17.12 10.98
N LYS A 103 10.19 17.93 10.79
CA LYS A 103 9.63 18.82 11.83
C LYS A 103 8.55 18.13 12.66
N LEU A 104 8.06 16.97 12.25
CA LEU A 104 7.09 16.19 13.01
C LEU A 104 7.74 15.63 14.28
N GLY A 105 7.33 16.17 15.42
CA GLY A 105 7.76 15.69 16.71
C GLY A 105 6.94 14.50 17.20
N PRO A 106 7.29 13.96 18.38
CA PRO A 106 6.57 12.84 18.99
C PRO A 106 5.08 13.15 19.24
N PHE A 107 4.75 14.40 19.59
CA PHE A 107 3.39 14.82 19.88
C PHE A 107 2.51 14.85 18.61
N GLU A 108 3.05 15.40 17.51
CA GLU A 108 2.39 15.45 16.22
C GLU A 108 2.11 14.04 15.70
N ILE A 109 3.11 13.16 15.74
CA ILE A 109 2.96 11.75 15.33
C ILE A 109 1.91 11.03 16.18
N PHE A 110 1.92 11.24 17.50
CA PHE A 110 0.89 10.66 18.38
C PHE A 110 -0.51 11.14 18.02
N SER A 111 -0.69 12.45 17.82
CA SER A 111 -2.00 13.02 17.46
C SER A 111 -2.49 12.52 16.09
N LEU A 112 -1.58 12.33 15.12
CA LEU A 112 -1.89 11.76 13.82
C LEU A 112 -2.35 10.31 13.92
N VAL A 113 -1.69 9.49 14.76
CA VAL A 113 -2.11 8.10 15.00
C VAL A 113 -3.47 8.04 15.69
N VAL A 114 -3.71 8.88 16.69
CA VAL A 114 -5.02 8.96 17.37
C VAL A 114 -6.12 9.41 16.40
N LEU A 115 -5.83 10.40 15.54
CA LEU A 115 -6.75 10.84 14.49
C LEU A 115 -7.05 9.71 13.50
N ALA A 116 -6.03 8.97 13.06
CA ALA A 116 -6.20 7.83 12.18
C ALA A 116 -7.09 6.74 12.81
N LEU A 117 -6.88 6.42 14.09
CA LEU A 117 -7.74 5.48 14.82
C LEU A 117 -9.18 5.99 14.95
N ALA A 118 -9.37 7.28 15.21
CA ALA A 118 -10.69 7.89 15.29
C ALA A 118 -11.44 7.83 13.94
N LEU A 119 -10.74 8.09 12.83
CA LEU A 119 -11.28 7.96 11.48
C LEU A 119 -11.64 6.50 11.15
N LEU A 120 -10.75 5.56 11.47
CA LEU A 120 -11.01 4.12 11.29
C LEU A 120 -12.25 3.65 12.07
N ALA A 121 -12.41 4.11 13.30
CA ALA A 121 -13.60 3.82 14.10
C ALA A 121 -14.89 4.44 13.52
N GLY A 122 -14.77 5.48 12.69
CA GLY A 122 -15.90 6.15 12.03
C GLY A 122 -16.34 5.51 10.71
N VAL A 123 -15.48 4.73 10.03
CA VAL A 123 -15.74 4.16 8.70
C VAL A 123 -16.55 2.85 8.77
N GLY A 124 -16.68 2.21 9.94
CA GLY A 124 -17.42 0.96 10.10
C GLY A 124 -18.90 1.13 10.44
N GLU A 125 -19.75 0.23 9.92
CA GLU A 125 -21.17 0.10 10.29
C GLU A 125 -21.36 -0.42 11.74
N SER A 126 -20.31 -0.94 12.37
CA SER A 126 -20.33 -1.44 13.74
C SER A 126 -20.34 -0.31 14.79
N THR A 127 -20.74 -0.64 16.03
CA THR A 127 -20.71 0.29 17.16
C THR A 127 -19.33 0.96 17.29
N ARG A 128 -19.24 2.29 17.23
CA ARG A 128 -17.99 3.09 17.30
C ARG A 128 -17.02 2.63 18.40
N ALA A 129 -17.56 2.20 19.54
CA ALA A 129 -16.79 1.66 20.66
C ALA A 129 -16.00 0.38 20.32
N ARG A 130 -16.55 -0.52 19.48
CA ARG A 130 -15.86 -1.74 19.03
C ARG A 130 -14.69 -1.42 18.10
N GLY A 131 -14.85 -0.43 17.21
CA GLY A 131 -13.77 0.03 16.33
C GLY A 131 -12.60 0.63 17.11
N LEU A 132 -12.88 1.47 18.11
CA LEU A 132 -11.84 2.04 18.98
C LEU A 132 -11.15 0.96 19.83
N LEU A 133 -11.90 0.00 20.39
CA LEU A 133 -11.32 -1.10 21.17
C LEU A 133 -10.44 -2.01 20.32
N ALA A 134 -10.89 -2.39 19.12
CA ALA A 134 -10.10 -3.21 18.20
C ALA A 134 -8.85 -2.46 17.71
N GLY A 135 -8.97 -1.16 17.39
CA GLY A 135 -7.84 -0.31 17.03
C GLY A 135 -6.83 -0.15 18.17
N GLY A 136 -7.31 0.10 19.40
CA GLY A 136 -6.47 0.20 20.58
C GLY A 136 -5.73 -1.10 20.90
N LEU A 137 -6.42 -2.24 20.83
CA LEU A 137 -5.79 -3.56 20.96
C LEU A 137 -4.77 -3.82 19.86
N GLY A 138 -5.06 -3.43 18.61
CA GLY A 138 -4.12 -3.53 17.49
C GLY A 138 -2.83 -2.73 17.74
N VAL A 139 -2.94 -1.51 18.26
CA VAL A 139 -1.77 -0.69 18.61
C VAL A 139 -0.98 -1.32 19.75
N LEU A 140 -1.65 -1.85 20.79
CA LEU A 140 -0.98 -2.56 21.89
C LEU A 140 -0.17 -3.76 21.39
N VAL A 141 -0.73 -4.54 20.45
CA VAL A 141 -0.06 -5.71 19.87
C VAL A 141 1.04 -5.31 18.90
N ALA A 142 0.94 -4.17 18.21
CA ALA A 142 1.95 -3.73 17.23
C ALA A 142 3.14 -2.95 17.85
N MET A 143 3.06 -2.58 19.14
CA MET A 143 4.13 -1.82 19.82
C MET A 143 5.46 -2.56 20.03
N PRO A 144 5.51 -3.90 20.25
CA PRO A 144 6.76 -4.63 20.37
C PRO A 144 7.58 -4.60 19.09
N GLY A 145 8.86 -4.21 19.20
CA GLY A 145 9.81 -4.22 18.09
C GLY A 145 10.80 -3.05 18.11
N MET A 146 11.64 -2.99 17.08
CA MET A 146 12.60 -1.92 16.88
C MET A 146 11.92 -0.68 16.27
N HIS A 147 12.16 0.50 16.85
CA HIS A 147 11.67 1.73 16.26
C HIS A 147 12.41 2.02 14.94
N PRO A 148 11.73 2.19 13.79
CA PRO A 148 12.39 2.41 12.50
C PRO A 148 13.20 3.71 12.40
N ALA A 149 12.95 4.69 13.27
CA ALA A 149 13.64 5.99 13.25
C ALA A 149 14.83 6.04 14.22
N THR A 150 14.69 5.47 15.42
CA THR A 150 15.72 5.57 16.48
C THR A 150 16.50 4.28 16.72
N GLY A 151 16.05 3.14 16.19
CA GLY A 151 16.68 1.84 16.42
C GLY A 151 16.49 1.28 17.84
N GLU A 152 15.77 2.01 18.70
CA GLU A 152 15.51 1.59 20.08
C GLU A 152 14.50 0.44 20.11
N LEU A 153 14.78 -0.56 20.95
CA LEU A 153 13.89 -1.69 21.18
C LEU A 153 12.77 -1.30 22.14
N ARG A 154 11.53 -1.48 21.72
CA ARG A 154 10.33 -1.22 22.51
C ARG A 154 9.64 -2.54 22.82
N TRP A 155 9.35 -2.77 24.10
CA TRP A 155 8.54 -3.91 24.57
C TRP A 155 9.01 -5.31 24.10
N THR A 156 10.33 -5.49 23.95
CA THR A 156 10.92 -6.79 23.53
C THR A 156 11.15 -7.76 24.70
N LEU A 157 10.99 -7.30 25.95
CA LEU A 157 11.08 -8.12 27.19
C LEU A 157 12.36 -8.99 27.30
N GLY A 158 13.43 -8.63 26.58
CA GLY A 158 14.69 -9.40 26.52
C GLY A 158 14.68 -10.59 25.55
N VAL A 159 13.59 -10.82 24.80
CA VAL A 159 13.47 -11.92 23.85
C VAL A 159 13.95 -11.45 22.46
N THR A 160 15.04 -12.06 21.96
CA THR A 160 15.67 -11.64 20.70
C THR A 160 14.76 -11.76 19.48
N SER A 161 13.82 -12.72 19.48
CA SER A 161 12.84 -12.89 18.39
C SER A 161 11.78 -11.78 18.34
N MET A 162 11.59 -11.00 19.42
CA MET A 162 10.68 -9.86 19.44
C MET A 162 11.33 -8.56 18.93
N ASN A 163 12.65 -8.55 18.68
CA ASN A 163 13.35 -7.35 18.20
C ASN A 163 12.86 -6.88 16.83
N GLU A 164 12.41 -7.80 15.98
CA GLU A 164 11.81 -7.47 14.68
C GLU A 164 10.30 -7.17 14.77
N GLY A 165 9.73 -7.26 15.97
CA GLY A 165 8.30 -7.16 16.21
C GLY A 165 7.50 -8.29 15.55
N PHE A 166 6.19 -8.09 15.46
CA PHE A 166 5.31 -9.04 14.79
C PHE A 166 5.40 -8.89 13.28
N ARG A 167 6.03 -9.85 12.60
CA ARG A 167 6.08 -9.87 11.13
C ARG A 167 4.66 -10.08 10.57
N LEU A 168 4.27 -9.20 9.64
CA LEU A 168 2.94 -9.19 9.00
C LEU A 168 2.56 -10.54 8.36
N ILE A 169 3.51 -11.23 7.74
CA ILE A 169 3.27 -12.50 7.04
C ILE A 169 2.84 -13.62 8.02
N PRO A 170 3.62 -13.94 9.09
CA PRO A 170 3.17 -14.87 10.13
C PRO A 170 1.83 -14.49 10.77
N VAL A 171 1.62 -13.22 11.11
CA VAL A 171 0.39 -12.77 11.80
C VAL A 171 -0.86 -12.93 10.95
N LEU A 172 -0.76 -12.75 9.63
CA LEU A 172 -1.90 -12.90 8.73
C LEU A 172 -2.21 -14.35 8.35
N ILE A 173 -1.21 -15.24 8.39
CA ILE A 173 -1.36 -16.63 7.94
C ILE A 173 -1.65 -17.57 9.12
N GLY A 174 -1.16 -17.25 10.33
CA GLY A 174 -1.24 -18.10 11.52
C GLY A 174 0.06 -18.87 11.74
#